data_AF-A0A0F9HYG6-F1
#
_entry.id   AF-A0A0F9HYG6-F1
#
_cell.length_a   1.000
_cell.length_b   1.000
_cell.length_c   1.000
_cell.angle_alpha   90.00
_cell.angle_beta   90.00
_cell.angle_gamma   90.00
#
_symmetry.space_group_name_H-M   'P 1'
#
loop_
_entity.id
_entity.type
_entity.pdbx_description
1 polymer ?
#
loop_
_entity_poly.entity_id
_entity_poly.type
_entity_poly.pdbx_seq_one_letter_code
_entity_poly.pdbx_strand_id
1 'polypeptide(L)'
;MNALDVDSSEIKEWAEKKMSKQGLPLPAKPTGKDVEFEYPEDPSKLHSIEVGQWMSKFAGYFNYTTSLLGKVTSELVLIESEYRLRVNALRAGVINDLPSRPAAEVVEATVLKEHDDLAPLYKRRLQLMSIKETLEARARIYERGYAAMSRELSRREMEGKVN
;
A
#
# COMPACT_ATOMS: atom_id res chain seq x y z
N MET A 1 -10.89 -28.23 -9.37
CA MET A 1 -10.01 -27.05 -9.51
C MET A 1 -8.66 -27.48 -8.96
N ASN A 2 -7.64 -27.59 -9.81
CA ASN A 2 -6.28 -27.83 -9.37
C ASN A 2 -5.73 -26.55 -8.74
N ALA A 3 -4.82 -26.68 -7.79
CA ALA A 3 -4.13 -25.54 -7.20
C ALA A 3 -3.42 -24.70 -8.29
N LEU A 4 -2.90 -25.34 -9.34
CA LEU A 4 -2.25 -24.65 -10.44
C LEU A 4 -3.20 -23.88 -11.37
N ASP A 5 -4.51 -24.11 -11.28
CA ASP A 5 -5.52 -23.46 -12.13
C ASP A 5 -5.97 -22.09 -11.56
N VAL A 6 -5.49 -21.69 -10.37
CA VAL A 6 -5.85 -20.42 -9.77
C VAL A 6 -5.04 -19.29 -10.38
N ASP A 7 -5.73 -18.32 -10.98
CA ASP A 7 -5.18 -17.07 -11.49
C ASP A 7 -5.76 -15.88 -10.69
N SER A 8 -4.89 -15.12 -10.02
CA SER A 8 -5.27 -13.94 -9.26
C SER A 8 -5.89 -12.83 -10.12
N SER A 9 -5.62 -12.80 -11.43
CA SER A 9 -6.16 -11.80 -12.34
C SER A 9 -7.68 -11.91 -12.50
N GLU A 10 -8.22 -13.14 -12.58
CA GLU A 10 -9.65 -13.38 -12.69
C GLU A 10 -10.41 -12.92 -11.43
N ILE A 11 -9.85 -13.22 -10.26
CA ILE A 11 -10.42 -12.82 -8.97
C ILE A 11 -10.36 -11.30 -8.80
N LYS A 12 -9.25 -10.68 -9.24
CA LYS A 12 -9.10 -9.22 -9.25
C LYS A 12 -10.17 -8.57 -10.12
N GLU A 13 -10.39 -9.05 -11.33
CA GLU A 13 -11.44 -8.53 -12.22
C GLU A 13 -12.83 -8.65 -11.59
N TRP A 14 -13.13 -9.79 -10.98
CA TRP A 14 -14.40 -9.99 -10.28
C TRP A 14 -14.59 -8.98 -9.14
N ALA A 15 -13.54 -8.76 -8.34
CA ALA A 15 -13.56 -7.81 -7.22
C ALA A 15 -13.76 -6.36 -7.70
N GLU A 16 -13.04 -5.95 -8.75
CA GLU A 16 -13.19 -4.62 -9.36
C GLU A 16 -14.60 -4.41 -9.93
N LYS A 17 -15.16 -5.41 -10.62
CA LYS A 17 -16.55 -5.38 -11.12
C LYS A 17 -17.55 -5.26 -9.97
N LYS A 18 -17.37 -5.98 -8.87
CA LYS A 18 -18.23 -5.88 -7.67
C LYS A 18 -18.15 -4.50 -7.02
N MET A 19 -16.95 -3.97 -6.86
CA MET A 19 -16.73 -2.66 -6.23
C MET A 19 -17.29 -1.50 -7.05
N SER A 20 -17.12 -1.53 -8.38
CA SER A 20 -17.66 -0.48 -9.27
C SER A 20 -19.17 -0.30 -9.13
N LYS A 21 -19.91 -1.38 -8.86
CA LYS A 21 -21.38 -1.36 -8.66
C LYS A 21 -21.81 -0.69 -7.36
N GLN A 22 -20.91 -0.52 -6.39
CA GLN A 22 -21.24 0.11 -5.11
C GLN A 22 -21.28 1.64 -5.18
N GLY A 23 -20.79 2.24 -6.28
CA GLY A 23 -20.84 3.70 -6.47
C GLY A 23 -20.11 4.50 -5.39
N LEU A 24 -19.14 3.89 -4.71
CA LEU A 24 -18.41 4.55 -3.63
C LEU A 24 -17.60 5.73 -4.19
N PRO A 25 -17.67 6.91 -3.56
CA PRO A 25 -16.88 8.04 -4.01
C PRO A 25 -15.39 7.71 -3.89
N LEU A 26 -14.71 7.67 -5.02
CA LEU A 26 -13.26 7.49 -5.05
C LEU A 26 -12.59 8.86 -4.95
N PRO A 27 -11.60 9.04 -4.06
CA PRO A 27 -10.86 10.28 -4.01
C PRO A 27 -10.14 10.48 -5.37
N ALA A 28 -10.36 11.64 -5.97
CA ALA A 28 -9.61 12.03 -7.17
C ALA A 28 -8.12 12.16 -6.83
N LYS A 29 -7.24 11.94 -7.83
CA LYS A 29 -5.82 12.31 -7.68
C LYS A 29 -5.77 13.81 -7.38
N PRO A 30 -5.16 14.25 -6.27
CA PRO A 30 -4.98 15.66 -5.99
C PRO A 30 -4.30 16.37 -7.16
N THR A 31 -4.77 17.56 -7.51
CA THR A 31 -4.23 18.35 -8.62
C THR A 31 -2.97 19.10 -8.20
N GLY A 32 -2.00 19.14 -9.12
CA GLY A 32 -0.65 19.66 -8.92
C GLY A 32 0.30 18.76 -9.69
N LYS A 33 1.26 19.33 -10.45
CA LYS A 33 2.39 18.51 -10.95
C LYS A 33 2.98 17.78 -9.75
N ASP A 34 3.58 16.60 -9.94
CA ASP A 34 4.25 15.86 -8.87
C ASP A 34 5.43 16.70 -8.33
N VAL A 35 5.12 17.78 -7.59
CA VAL A 35 6.06 18.61 -6.88
C VAL A 35 6.48 17.68 -5.77
N GLU A 36 7.77 17.34 -5.72
CA GLU A 36 8.40 16.96 -4.46
C GLU A 36 7.95 18.02 -3.46
N PHE A 37 6.97 17.66 -2.65
CA PHE A 37 6.19 18.62 -1.92
C PHE A 37 7.09 19.05 -0.77
N GLU A 38 7.75 20.21 -0.92
CA GLU A 38 8.60 20.77 0.12
C GLU A 38 7.71 21.04 1.33
N TYR A 39 7.81 20.14 2.28
CA TYR A 39 7.06 20.20 3.51
C TYR A 39 7.50 21.48 4.24
N PRO A 40 6.56 22.34 4.70
CA PRO A 40 6.94 23.54 5.43
C PRO A 40 7.66 23.11 6.71
N GLU A 41 8.95 23.42 6.79
CA GLU A 41 9.81 22.97 7.89
C GLU A 41 9.28 23.42 9.26
N ASP A 42 8.59 24.55 9.31
CA ASP A 42 8.08 25.17 10.53
C ASP A 42 6.68 25.78 10.32
N PRO A 43 5.61 25.14 10.85
CA PRO A 43 4.25 25.66 10.80
C PRO A 43 4.06 27.03 11.46
N SER A 44 4.92 27.42 12.42
CA SER A 44 4.80 28.69 13.12
C SER A 44 5.04 29.90 12.21
N LYS A 45 5.78 29.70 11.12
CA LYS A 45 6.10 30.74 10.12
C LYS A 45 4.98 30.99 9.12
N LEU A 46 3.97 30.12 9.07
CA LEU A 46 2.86 30.24 8.14
C LEU A 46 1.79 31.22 8.65
N HIS A 47 1.03 31.85 7.78
CA HIS A 47 -0.20 32.55 8.13
C HIS A 47 -1.36 31.57 8.33
N SER A 48 -2.41 31.96 9.07
CA SER A 48 -3.51 31.03 9.41
C SER A 48 -4.26 30.49 8.18
N ILE A 49 -4.37 31.31 7.13
CA ILE A 49 -4.93 30.88 5.84
C ILE A 49 -4.06 29.80 5.20
N GLU A 50 -2.73 29.96 5.25
CA GLU A 50 -1.78 28.99 4.71
C GLU A 50 -1.84 27.67 5.48
N VAL A 51 -1.94 27.73 6.82
CA VAL A 51 -2.15 26.54 7.66
C VAL A 51 -3.40 25.77 7.21
N GLY A 52 -4.53 26.45 7.00
CA GLY A 52 -5.76 25.83 6.50
C GLY A 52 -5.63 25.22 5.10
N GLN A 53 -4.88 25.88 4.20
CA GLN A 53 -4.58 25.34 2.87
C GLN A 53 -3.71 24.07 2.96
N TRP A 54 -2.71 24.06 3.83
CA TRP A 54 -1.86 22.88 4.08
C TRP A 54 -2.65 21.73 4.68
N MET A 55 -3.52 21.98 5.65
CA MET A 55 -4.44 20.97 6.20
C MET A 55 -5.31 20.34 5.11
N SER A 56 -5.90 21.17 4.24
CA SER A 56 -6.74 20.69 3.14
C SER A 56 -5.95 19.84 2.14
N LYS A 57 -4.72 20.25 1.81
CA LYS A 57 -3.82 19.47 0.94
C LYS A 57 -3.46 18.12 1.58
N PHE A 58 -3.02 18.11 2.84
CA PHE A 58 -2.68 16.88 3.55
C PHE A 58 -3.87 15.91 3.60
N ALA A 59 -5.08 16.39 3.88
CA ALA A 59 -6.27 15.56 3.85
C ALA A 59 -6.54 14.96 2.46
N GLY A 60 -6.42 15.76 1.40
CA GLY A 60 -6.58 15.29 0.01
C GLY A 60 -5.57 14.21 -0.38
N TYR A 61 -4.28 14.45 -0.12
CA TYR A 61 -3.22 13.49 -0.41
C TYR A 61 -3.29 12.24 0.47
N PHE A 62 -3.67 12.39 1.74
CA PHE A 62 -3.91 11.26 2.63
C PHE A 62 -5.01 10.35 2.09
N ASN A 63 -6.19 10.90 1.78
CA ASN A 63 -7.32 10.13 1.27
C ASN A 63 -6.98 9.41 -0.04
N TYR A 64 -6.31 10.10 -0.97
CA TYR A 64 -5.87 9.49 -2.22
C TYR A 64 -4.83 8.37 -2.00
N THR A 65 -3.84 8.60 -1.14
CA THR A 65 -2.81 7.61 -0.81
C THR A 65 -3.41 6.39 -0.14
N THR A 66 -4.37 6.57 0.78
CA THR A 66 -5.10 5.47 1.43
C THR A 66 -5.91 4.66 0.41
N SER A 67 -6.51 5.32 -0.60
CA SER A 67 -7.18 4.61 -1.70
C SER A 67 -6.21 3.78 -2.54
N LEU A 68 -5.04 4.34 -2.89
CA LEU A 68 -3.98 3.59 -3.60
C LEU A 68 -3.47 2.42 -2.75
N LEU A 69 -3.26 2.63 -1.46
CA LEU A 69 -2.81 1.61 -0.53
C LEU A 69 -3.82 0.46 -0.44
N GLY A 70 -5.12 0.77 -0.41
CA GLY A 70 -6.19 -0.23 -0.47
C GLY A 70 -6.08 -1.10 -1.72
N LYS A 71 -5.93 -0.49 -2.90
CA LYS A 71 -5.78 -1.21 -4.17
C LYS A 71 -4.56 -2.13 -4.17
N VAL A 72 -3.40 -1.61 -3.76
CA VAL A 72 -2.15 -2.38 -3.72
C VAL A 72 -2.23 -3.51 -2.70
N THR A 73 -2.85 -3.27 -1.54
CA THR A 73 -3.02 -4.29 -0.49
C THR A 73 -3.93 -5.41 -0.97
N SER A 74 -5.06 -5.09 -1.62
CA SER A 74 -5.95 -6.11 -2.20
C SER A 74 -5.25 -6.95 -3.26
N GLU A 75 -4.49 -6.32 -4.17
CA GLU A 75 -3.73 -7.06 -5.19
C GLU A 75 -2.63 -7.92 -4.57
N LEU A 76 -1.90 -7.40 -3.58
CA LEU A 76 -0.87 -8.15 -2.88
C LEU A 76 -1.45 -9.39 -2.20
N VAL A 77 -2.61 -9.28 -1.53
CA VAL A 77 -3.27 -10.44 -0.89
C VAL A 77 -3.59 -11.54 -1.90
N LEU A 78 -4.09 -11.18 -3.09
CA LEU A 78 -4.38 -12.16 -4.14
C LEU A 78 -3.10 -12.84 -4.64
N ILE A 79 -2.07 -12.05 -4.96
CA ILE A 79 -0.78 -12.54 -5.44
C ILE A 79 -0.09 -13.42 -4.39
N GLU A 80 -0.10 -13.04 -3.12
CA GLU A 80 0.46 -13.85 -2.04
C GLU A 80 -0.29 -15.16 -1.85
N SER A 81 -1.61 -15.15 -2.01
CA SER A 81 -2.42 -16.36 -1.91
C SER A 81 -2.14 -17.31 -3.07
N GLU A 82 -2.12 -16.81 -4.31
CA GLU A 82 -1.74 -17.60 -5.49
C GLU A 82 -0.33 -18.18 -5.34
N TYR A 83 0.63 -17.33 -4.95
CA TYR A 83 2.02 -17.72 -4.77
C TYR A 83 2.19 -18.84 -3.74
N ARG A 84 1.62 -18.67 -2.53
CA ARG A 84 1.69 -19.69 -1.48
C ARG A 84 1.06 -21.00 -1.92
N LEU A 85 -0.05 -20.92 -2.64
CA LEU A 85 -0.78 -22.09 -3.10
C LEU A 85 0.02 -22.85 -4.17
N ARG A 86 0.68 -22.16 -5.10
CA ARG A 86 1.58 -22.79 -6.08
C ARG A 86 2.84 -23.38 -5.44
N VAL A 87 3.47 -22.66 -4.51
CA VAL A 87 4.63 -23.17 -3.76
C VAL A 87 4.26 -24.45 -3.00
N ASN A 88 3.10 -24.47 -2.33
CA ASN A 88 2.62 -25.66 -1.62
C ASN A 88 2.30 -26.83 -2.54
N ALA A 89 1.77 -26.58 -3.74
CA ALA A 89 1.50 -27.63 -4.71
C ALA A 89 2.80 -28.27 -5.24
N LEU A 90 3.82 -27.44 -5.50
CA LEU A 90 5.11 -27.88 -6.04
C LEU A 90 6.05 -28.44 -4.97
N ARG A 91 5.81 -28.13 -3.70
CA ARG A 91 6.58 -28.65 -2.55
C ARG A 91 6.77 -30.15 -2.58
N ALA A 92 5.75 -30.92 -2.95
CA ALA A 92 5.84 -32.38 -2.99
C ALA A 92 6.91 -32.89 -3.96
N GLY A 93 7.21 -32.13 -5.03
CA GLY A 93 8.24 -32.46 -6.00
C GLY A 93 9.66 -32.31 -5.48
N VAL A 94 9.90 -31.39 -4.54
CA VAL A 94 11.25 -31.04 -4.06
C VAL A 94 11.57 -31.58 -2.67
N ILE A 95 10.55 -31.99 -1.89
CA ILE A 95 10.74 -32.32 -0.46
C ILE A 95 11.57 -33.58 -0.23
N ASN A 96 11.62 -34.50 -1.19
CA ASN A 96 12.36 -35.75 -1.08
C ASN A 96 13.88 -35.55 -1.18
N ASP A 97 14.32 -34.46 -1.82
CA ASP A 97 15.72 -34.11 -2.00
C ASP A 97 16.25 -33.22 -0.87
N LEU A 98 15.39 -32.87 0.08
CA LEU A 98 15.73 -32.02 1.22
C LEU A 98 16.00 -32.83 2.50
N PRO A 99 16.78 -32.29 3.45
CA PRO A 99 17.00 -32.92 4.75
C PRO A 99 15.68 -33.18 5.49
N SER A 100 15.66 -34.15 6.41
CA SER A 100 14.49 -34.42 7.24
C SER A 100 14.06 -33.16 8.01
N ARG A 101 12.81 -32.71 7.76
CA ARG A 101 12.18 -31.47 8.28
C ARG A 101 12.89 -30.17 7.84
N PRO A 102 12.86 -29.84 6.54
CA PRO A 102 13.42 -28.58 6.07
C PRO A 102 12.58 -27.39 6.56
N ALA A 103 13.24 -26.26 6.82
CA ALA A 103 12.56 -24.99 7.11
C ALA A 103 11.73 -24.53 5.90
N ALA A 104 10.66 -23.77 6.14
CA ALA A 104 9.75 -23.34 5.09
C ALA A 104 10.45 -22.48 4.03
N GLU A 105 11.38 -21.63 4.45
CA GLU A 105 12.19 -20.76 3.59
C GLU A 105 13.11 -21.56 2.67
N VAL A 106 13.64 -22.70 3.17
CA VAL A 106 14.50 -23.60 2.38
C VAL A 106 13.67 -24.31 1.31
N VAL A 107 12.48 -24.76 1.67
CA VAL A 107 11.54 -25.37 0.71
C VAL A 107 11.15 -24.35 -0.36
N GLU A 108 10.75 -23.14 0.03
CA GLU A 108 10.37 -22.08 -0.90
C GLU A 108 11.51 -21.72 -1.85
N ALA A 109 12.73 -21.56 -1.35
CA ALA A 109 13.91 -21.28 -2.17
C ALA A 109 14.21 -22.41 -3.17
N THR A 110 14.02 -23.67 -2.76
CA THR A 110 14.23 -24.83 -3.61
C THR A 110 13.17 -24.91 -4.71
N VAL A 111 11.89 -24.71 -4.36
CA VAL A 111 10.80 -24.63 -5.34
C VAL A 111 11.05 -23.52 -6.35
N LEU A 112 11.43 -22.31 -5.90
CA LEU A 112 11.74 -21.19 -6.79
C LEU A 112 12.93 -21.47 -7.72
N LYS A 113 13.92 -22.26 -7.25
CA LYS A 113 15.09 -22.63 -8.05
C LYS A 113 14.76 -23.64 -9.15
N GLU A 114 13.82 -24.55 -8.89
CA GLU A 114 13.46 -25.62 -9.83
C GLU A 114 12.29 -25.25 -10.73
N HIS A 115 11.50 -24.23 -10.37
CA HIS A 115 10.30 -23.79 -11.06
C HIS A 115 10.38 -22.30 -11.42
N ASP A 116 11.10 -22.00 -12.51
CA ASP A 116 11.31 -20.64 -13.04
C ASP A 116 9.99 -19.91 -13.41
N ASP A 117 8.91 -20.65 -13.66
CA ASP A 117 7.59 -20.11 -13.96
C ASP A 117 6.97 -19.34 -12.77
N LEU A 118 7.48 -19.55 -11.55
CA LEU A 118 7.12 -18.76 -10.37
C LEU A 118 7.86 -17.42 -10.27
N ALA A 119 8.98 -17.24 -10.98
CA ALA A 119 9.79 -16.03 -10.85
C ALA A 119 9.02 -14.73 -11.20
N PRO A 120 8.17 -14.68 -12.25
CA PRO A 120 7.33 -13.50 -12.51
C PRO A 120 6.36 -13.17 -11.38
N LEU A 121 5.75 -14.20 -10.77
CA LEU A 121 4.80 -14.04 -9.67
C LEU A 121 5.50 -13.54 -8.40
N TYR A 122 6.66 -14.12 -8.08
CA TYR A 122 7.51 -13.67 -6.98
C TYR A 122 8.00 -12.23 -7.17
N LYS A 123 8.44 -11.87 -8.38
CA LYS A 123 8.82 -10.49 -8.73
C LYS A 123 7.66 -9.52 -8.54
N ARG A 124 6.45 -9.89 -9.00
CA ARG A 124 5.25 -9.05 -8.83
C ARG A 124 4.93 -8.84 -7.36
N ARG A 125 5.03 -9.89 -6.54
CA ARG A 125 4.89 -9.80 -5.07
C ARG A 125 5.85 -8.78 -4.47
N LEU A 126 7.14 -8.86 -4.79
CA LEU A 126 8.15 -7.92 -4.27
C LEU A 126 7.86 -6.47 -4.68
N GLN A 127 7.44 -6.24 -5.93
CA GLN A 127 7.03 -4.92 -6.40
C GLN A 127 5.88 -4.35 -5.58
N LEU A 128 4.83 -5.15 -5.35
CA LEU A 128 3.64 -4.71 -4.60
C LEU A 128 3.98 -4.45 -3.13
N MET A 129 4.84 -5.27 -2.51
CA MET A 129 5.35 -5.02 -1.16
C MET A 129 6.09 -3.68 -1.07
N SER A 130 7.00 -3.40 -2.00
CA SER A 130 7.76 -2.15 -2.04
C SER A 130 6.84 -0.93 -2.21
N ILE A 131 5.84 -1.03 -3.10
CA ILE A 131 4.84 0.03 -3.30
C ILE A 131 4.01 0.24 -2.04
N LYS A 132 3.54 -0.84 -1.38
CA LYS A 132 2.77 -0.79 -0.14
C LYS A 132 3.54 -0.03 0.95
N GLU A 133 4.78 -0.40 1.22
CA GLU A 133 5.61 0.27 2.23
C GLU A 133 5.80 1.76 1.91
N THR A 134 6.01 2.09 0.64
CA THR A 134 6.13 3.50 0.21
C THR A 134 4.84 4.28 0.46
N LEU A 135 3.68 3.71 0.14
CA LEU A 135 2.37 4.35 0.34
C LEU A 135 2.03 4.48 1.83
N GLU A 136 2.35 3.49 2.66
CA GLU A 136 2.20 3.58 4.11
C GLU A 136 3.04 4.71 4.71
N ALA A 137 4.31 4.82 4.30
CA ALA A 137 5.18 5.91 4.72
C ALA A 137 4.60 7.28 4.33
N ARG A 138 4.13 7.42 3.08
CA ARG A 138 3.49 8.66 2.60
C ARG A 138 2.21 9.00 3.37
N ALA A 139 1.34 8.03 3.62
CA ALA A 139 0.13 8.23 4.39
C ALA A 139 0.44 8.77 5.81
N ARG A 140 1.45 8.18 6.48
CA ARG A 140 1.92 8.65 7.79
C ARG A 140 2.48 10.08 7.75
N ILE A 141 3.18 10.46 6.68
CA ILE A 141 3.68 11.83 6.51
C ILE A 141 2.51 12.82 6.44
N TYR A 142 1.50 12.53 5.62
CA TYR A 142 0.34 13.40 5.47
C TYR A 142 -0.48 13.51 6.76
N GLU A 143 -0.70 12.40 7.46
CA GLU A 143 -1.38 12.38 8.76
C GLU A 143 -0.63 13.22 9.81
N ARG A 144 0.69 13.01 9.94
CA ARG A 144 1.52 13.78 10.87
C ARG A 144 1.53 15.27 10.53
N GLY A 145 1.56 15.61 9.24
CA GLY A 145 1.54 17.00 8.83
C GLY A 145 0.21 17.70 9.04
N TYR A 146 -0.89 17.00 8.82
CA TYR A 146 -2.19 17.50 9.24
C TYR A 146 -2.22 17.78 10.75
N ALA A 147 -1.72 16.84 11.57
CA ALA A 147 -1.70 17.00 13.02
C ALA A 147 -0.79 18.13 13.51
N ALA A 148 0.33 18.40 12.82
CA ALA A 148 1.20 19.54 13.13
C ALA A 148 0.50 20.87 12.84
N MET A 149 -0.11 20.99 11.66
CA MET A 149 -0.86 22.20 11.26
C MET A 149 -2.07 22.47 12.16
N SER A 150 -2.83 21.42 12.48
CA SER A 150 -3.98 21.50 13.39
C SER A 150 -3.58 22.05 14.77
N ARG A 151 -2.48 21.54 15.35
CA ARG A 151 -1.96 22.02 16.63
C ARG A 151 -1.55 23.50 16.58
N GLU A 152 -0.90 23.92 15.51
CA GLU A 152 -0.50 25.32 15.33
C GLU A 152 -1.72 26.25 15.20
N LEU A 153 -2.75 25.84 14.46
CA LEU A 153 -4.00 26.60 14.37
C LEU A 153 -4.66 26.76 15.75
N SER A 154 -4.76 25.66 16.52
CA SER A 154 -5.33 25.70 17.87
C SER A 154 -4.52 26.59 18.82
N ARG A 155 -3.18 26.59 18.72
CA ARG A 155 -2.32 27.50 19.51
C ARG A 155 -2.70 28.96 19.27
N ARG A 156 -2.85 29.36 18.01
CA ARG A 156 -3.20 30.73 17.63
C ARG A 156 -4.59 31.13 18.11
N GLU A 157 -5.57 30.23 18.03
CA GLU A 157 -6.91 30.48 18.54
C GLU A 157 -6.92 30.70 20.06
N MET A 158 -6.05 30.00 20.80
CA MET A 158 -5.89 30.23 22.24
C MET A 158 -5.23 31.59 22.52
N GLU A 159 -4.16 31.94 21.80
CA GLU A 159 -3.49 33.25 21.94
C GLU A 159 -4.43 34.43 21.61
N GLY A 160 -5.29 34.29 20.61
CA GLY A 160 -6.28 35.30 20.24
C GLY A 160 -7.45 35.45 21.23
N LYS A 161 -7.64 34.50 22.17
CA LYS A 161 -8.67 34.59 23.23
C LYS A 161 -8.14 35.18 24.54
N VAL A 162 -6.82 35.21 24.71
CA VAL A 162 -6.14 35.71 25.91
C VAL A 162 -5.77 37.20 25.76
N ASN A 163 -5.69 37.70 24.53
CA ASN A 163 -5.54 39.12 24.19
C ASN A 163 -6.89 39.79 23.94
#